data_AF-A0A382RV12-F1
#
_entry.id   AF-A0A382RV12-F1
#
_cell.length_a   1.000
_cell.length_b   1.000
_cell.length_c   1.000
_cell.angle_alpha   90.00
_cell.angle_beta   90.00
_cell.angle_gamma   90.00
#
_symmetry.space_group_name_H-M   'P 1'
#
loop_
_entity.id
_entity.type
_entity.pdbx_description
1 polymer ?
#
loop_
_entity_poly.entity_id
_entity_poly.type
_entity_poly.pdbx_seq_one_letter_code
_entity_poly.pdbx_strand_id
1 'polypeptide(L)'
;MTEQTDPTLVDNVSITSTTEDTYSALNTGDNVSVTAFFSESVIVDNASGNPTLTIVVGTDNLSSDNRTATYWRQATNNGDLGNDMMYFRYTIQSGDNDTDGISIDNNSLALNGSTIRDSSGNYANITHGPDTYHGNIMVDTTAPTLVDNVSVTSSTSSSVSGSWNSDISLYKIPANGSLCDGSVVGSECYIFMTATFSESVIVDNASGNPTLTIVVGDSPGTVTNRTAAYTSGNE
;
A
#
# COMPACT_ATOMS: atom_id res chain seq x y z
N MET A 1 40.52 -5.35 37.83
CA MET A 1 40.05 -4.18 37.07
C MET A 1 39.17 -4.72 35.98
N THR A 2 37.86 -4.51 36.07
CA THR A 2 37.01 -4.62 34.90
C THR A 2 37.32 -3.37 34.08
N GLU A 3 37.89 -3.53 32.90
CA GLU A 3 38.10 -2.41 31.97
C GLU A 3 36.74 -1.78 31.70
N GLN A 4 36.57 -0.51 32.07
CA GLN A 4 35.35 0.23 31.76
C GLN A 4 35.41 0.58 30.27
N THR A 5 34.47 0.07 29.51
CA THR A 5 34.29 0.38 28.10
C THR A 5 33.62 1.75 27.94
N ASP A 6 33.88 2.42 26.82
CA ASP A 6 33.15 3.64 26.46
C ASP A 6 31.66 3.29 26.23
N PRO A 7 30.72 4.24 26.41
CA PRO A 7 29.32 3.97 26.14
C PRO A 7 29.06 3.59 24.68
N THR A 8 28.22 2.57 24.46
CA THR A 8 27.76 2.21 23.11
C THR A 8 27.12 3.39 22.38
N LEU A 9 27.37 3.52 21.09
CA LEU A 9 26.72 4.50 20.20
C LEU A 9 25.73 3.82 19.27
N VAL A 10 24.68 4.54 18.86
CA VAL A 10 23.92 4.18 17.64
C VAL A 10 24.73 4.69 16.44
N ASP A 11 25.41 3.78 15.74
CA ASP A 11 26.25 4.10 14.59
C ASP A 11 25.43 4.64 13.42
N ASN A 12 24.29 4.01 13.18
CA ASN A 12 23.38 4.35 12.10
C ASN A 12 21.96 3.88 12.42
N VAL A 13 20.98 4.55 11.83
CA VAL A 13 19.61 4.05 11.71
C VAL A 13 19.30 4.06 10.23
N SER A 14 18.79 2.96 9.68
CA SER A 14 18.35 2.97 8.28
C SER A 14 17.16 2.09 7.98
N ILE A 15 16.47 2.38 6.89
CA ILE A 15 15.48 1.47 6.29
C ILE A 15 16.22 0.26 5.72
N THR A 16 15.78 -0.96 6.02
CA THR A 16 16.52 -2.19 5.69
C THR A 16 15.75 -3.21 4.88
N SER A 17 14.41 -3.17 4.87
CA SER A 17 13.60 -4.00 3.98
C SER A 17 12.14 -3.55 3.92
N THR A 18 11.53 -3.80 2.78
CA THR A 18 10.09 -3.71 2.51
C THR A 18 9.57 -5.10 2.15
N THR A 19 8.35 -5.46 2.55
CA THR A 19 7.87 -6.84 2.36
C THR A 19 7.31 -7.14 0.97
N GLU A 20 6.99 -6.16 0.14
CA GLU A 20 6.46 -6.38 -1.22
C GLU A 20 6.97 -5.32 -2.23
N ASP A 21 8.11 -5.59 -2.85
CA ASP A 21 8.70 -4.77 -3.94
C ASP A 21 8.07 -5.05 -5.34
N THR A 22 6.92 -5.73 -5.39
CA THR A 22 6.29 -6.06 -6.68
C THR A 22 5.57 -4.88 -7.34
N TYR A 23 5.36 -3.79 -6.60
CA TYR A 23 4.82 -2.53 -7.10
C TYR A 23 5.87 -1.43 -6.96
N SER A 24 5.79 -0.42 -7.82
CA SER A 24 6.68 0.76 -7.77
C SER A 24 6.55 1.60 -6.50
N ALA A 25 5.55 1.31 -5.65
CA ALA A 25 5.31 1.94 -4.36
C ALA A 25 4.67 0.93 -3.39
N LEU A 26 4.88 1.13 -2.09
CA LEU A 26 4.24 0.37 -1.02
C LEU A 26 2.77 0.75 -0.88
N ASN A 27 1.92 -0.22 -0.52
CA ASN A 27 0.49 -0.02 -0.29
C ASN A 27 0.12 -0.23 1.19
N THR A 28 -1.14 0.09 1.53
CA THR A 28 -1.67 -0.15 2.88
C THR A 28 -1.54 -1.63 3.27
N GLY A 29 -0.97 -1.89 4.45
CA GLY A 29 -0.70 -3.24 4.95
C GLY A 29 0.75 -3.72 4.75
N ASP A 30 1.52 -3.05 3.90
CA ASP A 30 2.93 -3.37 3.72
C ASP A 30 3.77 -3.02 4.94
N ASN A 31 4.83 -3.80 5.17
CA ASN A 31 5.72 -3.60 6.30
C ASN A 31 7.03 -2.96 5.87
N VAL A 32 7.38 -1.88 6.54
CA VAL A 32 8.68 -1.21 6.49
C VAL A 32 9.47 -1.64 7.72
N SER A 33 10.67 -2.19 7.49
CA SER A 33 11.61 -2.49 8.57
C SER A 33 12.71 -1.43 8.64
N VAL A 34 12.94 -0.93 9.83
CA VAL A 34 14.03 0.00 10.16
C VAL A 34 14.99 -0.69 11.11
N THR A 35 16.28 -0.49 10.92
CA THR A 35 17.32 -1.07 11.77
C THR A 35 18.16 0.02 12.41
N ALA A 36 18.30 -0.02 13.72
CA ALA A 36 19.32 0.72 14.46
C ALA A 36 20.54 -0.18 14.66
N PHE A 37 21.71 0.30 14.26
CA PHE A 37 23.00 -0.38 14.36
C PHE A 37 23.77 0.20 15.55
N PHE A 38 24.30 -0.66 16.41
CA PHE A 38 25.06 -0.24 17.59
C PHE A 38 26.55 -0.48 17.40
N SER A 39 27.40 0.35 18.00
CA SER A 39 28.87 0.25 17.88
C SER A 39 29.49 -0.96 18.59
N GLU A 40 28.69 -1.68 19.38
CA GLU A 40 29.06 -2.89 20.11
C GLU A 40 27.79 -3.66 20.51
N SER A 41 27.93 -4.76 21.26
CA SER A 41 26.81 -5.52 21.78
C SER A 41 26.07 -4.77 22.89
N VAL A 42 24.73 -4.85 22.89
CA VAL A 42 23.85 -4.15 23.83
C VAL A 42 22.88 -5.09 24.54
N ILE A 43 22.47 -4.68 25.73
CA ILE A 43 21.41 -5.28 26.53
C ILE A 43 20.23 -4.31 26.52
N VAL A 44 19.13 -4.74 25.92
CA VAL A 44 17.86 -4.01 25.92
C VAL A 44 17.00 -4.49 27.09
N ASP A 45 16.69 -3.60 28.03
CA ASP A 45 15.70 -3.82 29.08
C ASP A 45 14.45 -3.01 28.77
N ASN A 46 13.42 -3.68 28.28
CA ASN A 46 12.14 -3.09 27.86
C ASN A 46 10.97 -3.48 28.77
N ALA A 47 11.24 -3.90 30.01
CA ALA A 47 10.19 -4.34 30.94
C ALA A 47 9.19 -3.23 31.30
N SER A 48 9.61 -1.96 31.23
CA SER A 48 8.78 -0.79 31.54
C SER A 48 8.20 -0.08 30.30
N GLY A 49 8.49 -0.58 29.10
CA GLY A 49 8.06 0.02 27.84
C GLY A 49 8.99 -0.36 26.69
N ASN A 50 8.49 -0.27 25.46
CA ASN A 50 9.25 -0.61 24.27
C ASN A 50 9.87 0.63 23.61
N PRO A 51 11.14 0.54 23.16
CA PRO A 51 11.70 1.52 22.26
C PRO A 51 10.80 1.72 21.03
N THR A 52 10.75 2.95 20.51
CA THR A 52 10.08 3.28 19.25
C THR A 52 10.99 4.12 18.38
N LEU A 53 10.72 4.12 17.09
CA LEU A 53 11.46 4.93 16.14
C LEU A 53 10.49 5.73 15.29
N THR A 54 10.66 7.05 15.26
CA THR A 54 9.86 7.92 14.37
C THR A 54 10.40 7.83 12.95
N ILE A 55 9.51 7.55 12.00
CA ILE A 55 9.79 7.64 10.57
C ILE A 55 8.86 8.71 9.98
N VAL A 56 9.23 9.25 8.83
CA VAL A 56 8.42 10.20 8.08
C VAL A 56 7.86 9.47 6.87
N VAL A 57 6.54 9.41 6.77
CA VAL A 57 5.82 8.86 5.61
C VAL A 57 4.86 9.92 5.11
N GLY A 58 5.29 10.63 4.08
CA GLY A 58 4.59 11.78 3.52
C GLY A 58 5.54 12.78 2.89
N THR A 59 5.00 13.54 1.93
CA THR A 59 5.77 14.56 1.22
C THR A 59 5.81 15.87 2.00
N ASP A 60 6.98 16.52 1.98
CA ASP A 60 7.31 17.78 2.67
C ASP A 60 7.78 17.66 4.13
N ASN A 61 7.86 16.45 4.69
CA ASN A 61 8.37 16.17 6.04
C ASN A 61 7.68 17.07 7.11
N LEU A 62 6.35 17.07 7.07
CA LEU A 62 5.55 17.74 8.08
C LEU A 62 5.42 16.85 9.31
N SER A 63 5.24 17.43 10.50
CA SER A 63 5.01 16.63 11.72
C SER A 63 3.76 15.74 11.65
N SER A 64 2.82 16.04 10.74
CA SER A 64 1.66 15.20 10.43
C SER A 64 2.02 13.89 9.74
N ASP A 65 3.22 13.80 9.18
CA ASP A 65 3.72 12.69 8.37
C ASP A 65 4.55 11.73 9.22
N ASN A 66 4.80 12.11 10.48
CA ASN A 66 5.46 11.26 11.45
C ASN A 66 4.63 10.02 11.75
N ARG A 67 5.27 8.87 11.65
CA ARG A 67 4.75 7.55 12.00
C ARG A 67 5.67 6.88 13.01
N THR A 68 5.12 5.97 13.80
CA THR A 68 5.85 5.29 14.86
C THR A 68 6.11 3.85 14.46
N ALA A 69 7.36 3.54 14.13
CA ALA A 69 7.85 2.18 14.01
C ALA A 69 8.08 1.59 15.41
N THR A 70 7.62 0.35 15.62
CA THR A 70 7.63 -0.33 16.92
C THR A 70 8.76 -1.34 17.01
N TYR A 71 9.39 -1.46 18.18
CA TYR A 71 10.43 -2.46 18.42
C TYR A 71 9.91 -3.88 18.17
N TRP A 72 10.59 -4.60 17.28
CA TRP A 72 10.25 -5.97 16.89
C TRP A 72 11.17 -6.99 17.56
N ARG A 73 12.49 -6.83 17.39
CA ARG A 73 13.50 -7.74 17.95
C ARG A 73 14.89 -7.12 17.92
N GLN A 74 15.78 -7.68 18.73
CA GLN A 74 17.22 -7.54 18.60
C GLN A 74 17.79 -8.71 17.79
N ALA A 75 18.88 -8.50 17.08
CA ALA A 75 19.72 -9.57 16.57
C ALA A 75 21.20 -9.19 16.72
N THR A 76 22.01 -10.18 17.07
CA THR A 76 23.47 -10.03 17.09
C THR A 76 24.03 -10.36 15.73
N ASN A 77 24.83 -9.46 15.17
CA ASN A 77 25.47 -9.68 13.90
C ASN A 77 26.78 -10.44 14.13
N ASN A 78 26.85 -11.72 13.73
CA ASN A 78 28.04 -12.55 13.90
C ASN A 78 29.15 -12.27 12.86
N GLY A 79 29.11 -11.13 12.16
CA GLY A 79 30.12 -10.70 11.19
C GLY A 79 31.28 -9.93 11.84
N ASP A 80 32.27 -9.53 11.03
CA ASP A 80 33.56 -8.95 11.48
C ASP A 80 33.48 -7.68 12.34
N LEU A 81 32.31 -7.04 12.40
CA LEU A 81 32.07 -5.85 13.23
C LEU A 81 31.50 -6.18 14.62
N GLY A 82 30.89 -7.35 14.86
CA GLY A 82 30.36 -7.75 16.18
C GLY A 82 29.21 -6.89 16.75
N ASN A 83 28.61 -6.04 15.92
CA ASN A 83 27.63 -5.03 16.31
C ASN A 83 26.22 -5.63 16.49
N ASP A 84 25.51 -5.26 17.56
CA ASP A 84 24.10 -5.61 17.72
C ASP A 84 23.19 -4.71 16.88
N MET A 85 22.04 -5.25 16.51
CA MET A 85 21.00 -4.55 15.75
C MET A 85 19.67 -4.60 16.47
N MET A 86 18.93 -3.50 16.43
CA MET A 86 17.52 -3.46 16.81
C MET A 86 16.66 -3.22 15.58
N TYR A 87 15.67 -4.10 15.38
CA TYR A 87 14.70 -4.01 14.29
C TYR A 87 13.42 -3.38 14.80
N PHE A 88 12.92 -2.42 14.05
CA PHE A 88 11.64 -1.77 14.22
C PHE A 88 10.77 -2.06 13.00
N ARG A 89 9.45 -2.11 13.18
CA ARG A 89 8.52 -2.22 12.06
C ARG A 89 7.41 -1.20 12.12
N TYR A 90 7.06 -0.73 10.94
CA TYR A 90 5.89 0.08 10.68
C TYR A 90 5.06 -0.60 9.58
N THR A 91 3.74 -0.60 9.75
CA THR A 91 2.80 -1.08 8.73
C THR A 91 2.13 0.13 8.10
N ILE A 92 2.25 0.28 6.79
CA ILE A 92 1.64 1.39 6.04
C ILE A 92 0.14 1.42 6.30
N GLN A 93 -0.38 2.58 6.66
CA GLN A 93 -1.79 2.86 6.89
C GLN A 93 -2.41 3.58 5.69
N SER A 94 -3.74 3.59 5.61
CA SER A 94 -4.43 4.38 4.60
C SER A 94 -4.16 5.88 4.79
N GLY A 95 -3.81 6.57 3.71
CA GLY A 95 -3.50 8.00 3.71
C GLY A 95 -2.01 8.33 3.83
N ASP A 96 -1.14 7.34 4.00
CA ASP A 96 0.33 7.50 4.09
C ASP A 96 0.98 7.68 2.71
N ASN A 97 0.42 8.52 1.85
CA ASN A 97 0.98 8.76 0.52
C ASN A 97 2.31 9.52 0.63
N ASP A 98 3.35 8.99 -0.01
CA ASP A 98 4.71 9.52 0.04
C ASP A 98 5.37 9.39 -1.34
N THR A 99 5.63 10.53 -1.97
CA THR A 99 6.13 10.60 -3.36
C THR A 99 7.62 10.91 -3.48
N ASP A 100 8.25 11.31 -2.39
CA ASP A 100 9.68 11.61 -2.25
C ASP A 100 10.44 10.52 -1.48
N GLY A 101 9.72 9.63 -0.79
CA GLY A 101 10.20 8.40 -0.20
C GLY A 101 10.38 8.50 1.32
N ILE A 102 10.19 7.37 2.00
CA ILE A 102 10.26 7.30 3.47
C ILE A 102 11.63 7.78 3.97
N SER A 103 11.62 8.55 5.06
CA SER A 103 12.84 9.08 5.69
C SER A 103 12.83 8.97 7.21
N ILE A 104 13.99 9.20 7.82
CA ILE A 104 14.20 9.16 9.27
C ILE A 104 14.99 10.40 9.68
N ASP A 105 14.43 11.20 10.56
CA ASP A 105 15.08 12.40 11.08
C ASP A 105 16.15 12.03 12.13
N ASN A 106 17.00 13.01 12.44
CA ASN A 106 17.98 12.91 13.52
C ASN A 106 17.31 12.55 14.85
N ASN A 107 17.94 11.66 15.62
CA ASN A 107 17.52 11.32 17.00
C ASN A 107 16.06 10.85 17.10
N SER A 108 15.60 10.08 16.12
CA SER A 108 14.23 9.55 16.05
C SER A 108 13.98 8.33 16.95
N LEU A 109 15.04 7.74 17.52
CA LEU A 109 14.93 6.65 18.49
C LEU A 109 14.51 7.17 19.87
N ALA A 110 13.39 6.68 20.39
CA ALA A 110 12.88 6.97 21.72
C ALA A 110 12.85 5.70 22.58
N LEU A 111 13.32 5.80 23.83
CA LEU A 111 13.40 4.65 24.74
C LEU A 111 12.07 4.31 25.44
N ASN A 112 11.18 5.27 25.65
CA ASN A 112 9.87 5.06 26.29
C ASN A 112 9.90 4.22 27.58
N GLY A 113 10.85 4.50 28.48
CA GLY A 113 11.01 3.78 29.74
C GLY A 113 11.86 2.51 29.65
N SER A 114 12.29 2.10 28.46
CA SER A 114 13.34 1.10 28.30
C SER A 114 14.73 1.66 28.58
N THR A 115 15.72 0.76 28.69
CA THR A 115 17.14 1.12 28.71
C THR A 115 17.92 0.27 27.73
N ILE A 116 18.97 0.85 27.16
CA ILE A 116 19.95 0.16 26.32
C ILE A 116 21.30 0.38 26.97
N ARG A 117 22.01 -0.71 27.28
CA ARG A 117 23.30 -0.66 27.98
C ARG A 117 24.30 -1.64 27.39
N ASP A 118 25.58 -1.36 27.54
CA ASP A 118 26.61 -2.37 27.29
C ASP A 118 26.67 -3.41 28.43
N SER A 119 27.55 -4.42 28.27
CA SER A 119 27.77 -5.44 29.31
C SER A 119 28.43 -4.90 30.61
N SER A 120 29.05 -3.72 30.54
CA SER A 120 29.65 -3.00 31.67
C SER A 120 28.62 -2.16 32.45
N GLY A 121 27.41 -2.00 31.92
CA GLY A 121 26.30 -1.24 32.50
C GLY A 121 26.27 0.23 32.09
N ASN A 122 27.10 0.67 31.14
CA ASN A 122 27.05 2.03 30.59
C ASN A 122 25.82 2.19 29.68
N TYR A 123 25.10 3.30 29.79
CA TYR A 123 23.94 3.59 28.92
C TYR A 123 24.38 3.96 27.51
N ALA A 124 23.71 3.41 26.51
CA ALA A 124 23.95 3.77 25.12
C ALA A 124 23.61 5.24 24.85
N ASN A 125 24.44 5.91 24.07
CA ASN A 125 24.10 7.17 23.44
C ASN A 125 23.25 6.91 22.20
N ILE A 126 21.97 7.28 22.27
CA ILE A 126 20.98 7.03 21.22
C ILE A 126 20.94 8.12 20.14
N THR A 127 21.83 9.12 20.19
CA THR A 127 21.90 10.14 19.14
C THR A 127 22.40 9.54 17.84
N HIS A 128 21.73 9.84 16.73
CA HIS A 128 22.10 9.35 15.40
C HIS A 128 21.83 10.40 14.32
N GLY A 129 22.54 10.28 13.20
CA GLY A 129 22.29 11.08 11.99
C GLY A 129 20.96 10.70 11.32
N PRO A 130 20.47 11.53 10.38
CA PRO A 130 19.28 11.21 9.62
C PRO A 130 19.56 10.10 8.60
N ASP A 131 18.51 9.39 8.20
CA ASP A 131 18.47 8.57 7.00
C ASP A 131 17.54 9.26 6.01
N THR A 132 18.13 9.98 5.06
CA THR A 132 17.41 10.85 4.15
C THR A 132 16.58 10.08 3.15
N TYR A 133 15.53 10.71 2.62
CA TYR A 133 14.59 10.21 1.61
C TYR A 133 15.10 9.06 0.74
N HIS A 134 14.47 7.90 0.92
CA HIS A 134 14.67 6.74 0.05
C HIS A 134 13.74 6.87 -1.14
N GLY A 135 14.12 7.64 -2.17
CA GLY A 135 13.29 7.87 -3.35
C GLY A 135 12.93 6.60 -4.16
N ASN A 136 13.47 5.43 -3.79
CA ASN A 136 13.09 4.11 -4.29
C ASN A 136 12.07 3.38 -3.40
N ILE A 137 11.67 3.97 -2.27
CA ILE A 137 10.69 3.45 -1.31
C ILE A 137 9.57 4.48 -1.20
N MET A 138 8.80 4.59 -2.28
CA MET A 138 7.60 5.43 -2.35
C MET A 138 6.41 4.70 -1.71
N VAL A 139 5.37 5.45 -1.34
CA VAL A 139 4.13 4.90 -0.78
C VAL A 139 2.93 5.46 -1.52
N ASP A 140 2.07 4.58 -1.99
CA ASP A 140 0.76 4.93 -2.57
C ASP A 140 -0.33 4.10 -1.92
N THR A 141 -1.24 4.76 -1.23
CA THR A 141 -2.37 4.16 -0.52
C THR A 141 -3.70 4.55 -1.13
N THR A 142 -3.65 5.25 -2.27
CA THR A 142 -4.83 5.67 -3.02
C THR A 142 -5.37 4.47 -3.75
N ALA A 143 -6.60 4.06 -3.41
CA ALA A 143 -7.25 2.99 -4.15
C ALA A 143 -7.65 3.47 -5.56
N PRO A 144 -7.66 2.58 -6.56
CA PRO A 144 -8.10 2.92 -7.90
C PRO A 144 -9.57 3.33 -7.86
N THR A 145 -9.89 4.44 -8.52
CA THR A 145 -11.25 4.94 -8.67
C THR A 145 -11.70 4.76 -10.11
N LEU A 146 -13.00 4.59 -10.33
CA LEU A 146 -13.56 4.58 -11.69
C LEU A 146 -13.55 6.00 -12.24
N VAL A 147 -12.76 6.25 -13.31
CA VAL A 147 -12.58 7.59 -13.90
C VAL A 147 -13.64 7.91 -14.93
N ASP A 148 -14.06 6.90 -15.70
CA ASP A 148 -15.01 7.10 -16.78
C ASP A 148 -16.27 6.25 -16.60
N ASN A 149 -17.34 6.73 -17.20
CA ASN A 149 -18.56 5.97 -17.35
C ASN A 149 -18.26 4.56 -17.89
N VAL A 150 -19.06 3.57 -17.49
CA VAL A 150 -19.14 2.35 -18.28
C VAL A 150 -19.73 2.76 -19.63
N SER A 151 -18.95 2.70 -20.70
CA SER A 151 -19.42 3.02 -22.04
C SER A 151 -19.68 1.75 -22.85
N VAL A 152 -20.72 1.77 -23.68
CA VAL A 152 -20.92 0.75 -24.70
C VAL A 152 -20.00 1.09 -25.86
N THR A 153 -18.93 0.34 -26.02
CA THR A 153 -17.90 0.62 -27.03
C THR A 153 -18.23 0.04 -28.39
N SER A 154 -18.95 -1.09 -28.41
CA SER A 154 -19.52 -1.65 -29.64
C SER A 154 -20.61 -2.67 -29.34
N SER A 155 -21.47 -2.90 -30.32
CA SER A 155 -22.44 -3.99 -30.36
C SER A 155 -22.35 -4.69 -31.72
N THR A 156 -22.57 -6.00 -31.75
CA THR A 156 -22.63 -6.75 -33.02
C THR A 156 -23.90 -6.46 -33.84
N SER A 157 -24.76 -5.55 -33.37
CA SER A 157 -25.93 -5.02 -34.09
C SER A 157 -25.96 -3.49 -34.07
N SER A 158 -26.50 -2.90 -35.13
CA SER A 158 -26.16 -1.57 -35.67
C SER A 158 -26.58 -0.31 -34.90
N SER A 159 -26.92 -0.37 -33.61
CA SER A 159 -27.36 0.87 -32.91
C SER A 159 -27.36 0.78 -31.39
N VAL A 160 -26.19 0.90 -30.76
CA VAL A 160 -26.10 1.34 -29.36
C VAL A 160 -24.88 2.27 -29.19
N SER A 161 -25.13 3.56 -28.96
CA SER A 161 -24.13 4.52 -28.49
C SER A 161 -24.72 5.31 -27.33
N GLY A 162 -24.11 5.24 -26.15
CA GLY A 162 -24.60 5.93 -24.94
C GLY A 162 -23.57 5.97 -23.82
N SER A 163 -23.64 7.02 -23.00
CA SER A 163 -22.80 7.31 -21.82
C SER A 163 -23.68 7.19 -20.57
N TRP A 164 -23.18 6.52 -19.52
CA TRP A 164 -23.94 6.15 -18.30
C TRP A 164 -23.38 6.85 -17.05
N ASN A 165 -24.22 7.37 -16.14
CA ASN A 165 -23.81 7.95 -14.84
C ASN A 165 -24.71 7.41 -13.69
N SER A 166 -24.46 7.64 -12.39
CA SER A 166 -23.25 8.07 -11.66
C SER A 166 -22.94 7.13 -10.48
N ASP A 167 -23.66 6.02 -10.35
CA ASP A 167 -23.43 4.88 -9.44
C ASP A 167 -24.34 3.78 -10.00
N ILE A 168 -23.83 2.95 -10.94
CA ILE A 168 -24.55 1.95 -11.76
C ILE A 168 -26.08 2.13 -11.76
N SER A 169 -26.59 3.13 -12.50
CA SER A 169 -28.03 3.41 -12.55
C SER A 169 -28.51 3.55 -14.00
N LEU A 170 -29.21 2.50 -14.44
CA LEU A 170 -30.16 2.38 -15.55
C LEU A 170 -30.20 3.54 -16.58
N TYR A 171 -29.58 3.37 -17.74
CA TYR A 171 -30.14 3.92 -18.98
C TYR A 171 -31.41 3.12 -19.32
N LYS A 172 -32.53 3.82 -19.34
CA LYS A 172 -33.81 3.28 -19.77
C LYS A 172 -33.77 3.18 -21.29
N ILE A 173 -33.56 1.96 -21.81
CA ILE A 173 -33.76 1.71 -23.23
C ILE A 173 -35.23 2.03 -23.53
N PRO A 174 -35.55 2.86 -24.55
CA PRO A 174 -36.94 3.13 -24.91
C PRO A 174 -37.66 1.80 -25.18
N ALA A 175 -38.96 1.74 -24.89
CA ALA A 175 -39.80 0.51 -24.82
C ALA A 175 -39.91 -0.33 -26.12
N ASN A 176 -39.08 -0.03 -27.12
CA ASN A 176 -39.03 -0.62 -28.44
C ASN A 176 -37.62 -0.55 -29.06
N GLY A 177 -36.58 -0.22 -28.28
CA GLY A 177 -35.18 -0.36 -28.67
C GLY A 177 -34.70 -1.78 -28.35
N SER A 178 -34.34 -2.56 -29.36
CA SER A 178 -33.70 -3.85 -29.15
C SER A 178 -32.20 -3.66 -28.98
N LEU A 179 -31.59 -4.23 -27.94
CA LEU A 179 -30.12 -4.28 -27.77
C LEU A 179 -29.44 -5.18 -28.82
N CYS A 180 -30.24 -6.04 -29.44
CA CYS A 180 -29.86 -6.99 -30.47
C CYS A 180 -30.95 -6.93 -31.52
N ASP A 181 -30.69 -6.39 -32.71
CA ASP A 181 -31.68 -6.47 -33.79
C ASP A 181 -32.13 -7.93 -33.95
N GLY A 182 -33.44 -8.18 -33.80
CA GLY A 182 -34.05 -9.51 -33.86
C GLY A 182 -33.93 -10.18 -35.23
N SER A 183 -33.24 -9.55 -36.19
CA SER A 183 -32.92 -10.10 -37.50
C SER A 183 -31.76 -11.13 -37.51
N VAL A 184 -30.99 -11.29 -36.43
CA VAL A 184 -29.98 -12.36 -36.30
C VAL A 184 -30.55 -13.59 -35.57
N VAL A 185 -31.19 -14.49 -36.32
CA VAL A 185 -31.58 -15.81 -35.81
C VAL A 185 -30.36 -16.73 -35.91
N GLY A 186 -29.82 -17.15 -34.75
CA GLY A 186 -28.73 -18.15 -34.69
C GLY A 186 -27.31 -17.59 -34.54
N SER A 187 -27.14 -16.31 -34.19
CA SER A 187 -25.83 -15.75 -33.82
C SER A 187 -25.90 -15.05 -32.47
N GLU A 188 -24.89 -15.28 -31.63
CA GLU A 188 -24.79 -14.65 -30.31
C GLU A 188 -24.56 -13.14 -30.46
N CYS A 189 -25.38 -12.35 -29.77
CA CYS A 189 -25.28 -10.89 -29.74
C CYS A 189 -24.46 -10.48 -28.50
N TYR A 190 -23.36 -9.75 -28.73
CA TYR A 190 -22.45 -9.30 -27.70
C TYR A 190 -22.50 -7.78 -27.56
N ILE A 191 -22.53 -7.31 -26.32
CA ILE A 191 -22.33 -5.90 -25.95
C ILE A 191 -20.97 -5.82 -25.28
N PHE A 192 -20.09 -4.99 -25.83
CA PHE A 192 -18.80 -4.71 -25.21
C PHE A 192 -18.93 -3.48 -24.33
N MET A 193 -18.47 -3.62 -23.09
CA MET A 193 -18.44 -2.56 -22.09
C MET A 193 -17.01 -2.36 -21.64
N THR A 194 -16.62 -1.10 -21.48
CA THR A 194 -15.29 -0.74 -20.99
C THR A 194 -15.45 0.07 -19.71
N ALA A 195 -14.70 -0.32 -18.67
CA ALA A 195 -14.54 0.43 -17.44
C ALA A 195 -13.11 0.97 -17.39
N THR A 196 -12.96 2.26 -17.11
CA THR A 196 -11.66 2.93 -17.04
C THR A 196 -11.39 3.35 -15.61
N PHE A 197 -10.25 2.95 -15.06
CA PHE A 197 -9.83 3.30 -13.71
C PHE A 197 -8.81 4.44 -13.72
N SER A 198 -8.60 5.06 -12.57
CA SER A 198 -7.63 6.17 -12.37
C SER A 198 -6.18 5.73 -12.51
N GLU A 199 -5.96 4.43 -12.50
CA GLU A 199 -4.69 3.77 -12.63
C GLU A 199 -4.90 2.34 -13.15
N SER A 200 -3.81 1.67 -13.50
CA SER A 200 -3.87 0.27 -13.92
C SER A 200 -4.34 -0.61 -12.76
N VAL A 201 -5.32 -1.48 -13.02
CA VAL A 201 -5.87 -2.41 -12.04
C VAL A 201 -5.59 -3.86 -12.43
N ILE A 202 -5.23 -4.68 -11.44
CA ILE A 202 -5.13 -6.12 -11.63
C ILE A 202 -6.48 -6.75 -11.32
N VAL A 203 -6.99 -7.51 -12.27
CA VAL A 203 -8.22 -8.29 -12.09
C VAL A 203 -7.85 -9.66 -11.52
N ASP A 204 -7.90 -9.79 -10.19
CA ASP A 204 -7.77 -11.09 -9.52
C ASP A 204 -9.10 -11.84 -9.54
N ASN A 205 -9.17 -12.89 -10.37
CA ASN A 205 -10.34 -13.76 -10.49
C ASN A 205 -10.37 -14.90 -9.47
N ALA A 206 -9.46 -14.96 -8.49
CA ALA A 206 -9.36 -16.06 -7.52
C ALA A 206 -10.63 -16.24 -6.67
N SER A 207 -11.38 -15.15 -6.43
CA SER A 207 -12.66 -15.16 -5.71
C SER A 207 -13.90 -15.10 -6.61
N GLY A 208 -13.69 -15.15 -7.93
CA GLY A 208 -14.71 -14.98 -8.97
C GLY A 208 -14.41 -13.79 -9.88
N ASN A 209 -14.93 -13.83 -11.10
CA ASN A 209 -14.74 -12.74 -12.04
C ASN A 209 -15.52 -11.50 -11.58
N PRO A 210 -14.96 -10.29 -11.68
CA PRO A 210 -15.75 -9.09 -11.50
C PRO A 210 -16.90 -9.10 -12.51
N THR A 211 -18.07 -8.71 -12.02
CA THR A 211 -19.30 -8.72 -12.83
C THR A 211 -19.81 -7.31 -13.03
N LEU A 212 -20.28 -7.04 -14.23
CA LEU A 212 -20.99 -5.81 -14.55
C LEU A 212 -22.45 -6.17 -14.81
N THR A 213 -23.36 -5.63 -13.99
CA THR A 213 -24.79 -5.89 -14.13
C THR A 213 -25.43 -4.85 -15.02
N ILE A 214 -26.07 -5.30 -16.10
CA ILE A 214 -26.91 -4.47 -16.97
C ILE A 214 -28.36 -4.74 -16.61
N VAL A 215 -29.11 -3.68 -16.36
CA VAL A 215 -30.57 -3.76 -16.23
C VAL A 215 -31.20 -3.42 -17.57
N VAL A 216 -31.90 -4.38 -18.17
CA VAL A 216 -32.64 -4.16 -19.42
C VAL A 216 -34.13 -4.06 -19.07
N GLY A 217 -34.76 -2.97 -19.54
CA GLY A 217 -36.18 -2.72 -19.36
C GLY A 217 -36.93 -2.89 -20.68
N ASP A 218 -37.55 -4.05 -20.86
CA ASP A 218 -38.15 -4.45 -22.13
C ASP A 218 -39.57 -3.85 -22.31
N SER A 219 -40.13 -3.23 -21.27
CA SER A 219 -41.44 -2.55 -21.20
C SER A 219 -41.58 -1.76 -19.89
N PRO A 220 -42.51 -0.78 -19.76
CA PRO A 220 -42.76 -0.10 -18.48
C PRO A 220 -43.19 -1.11 -17.41
N GLY A 221 -42.28 -1.45 -16.48
CA GLY A 221 -42.58 -2.28 -15.30
C GLY A 221 -41.92 -3.66 -15.25
N THR A 222 -41.20 -4.11 -16.29
CA THR A 222 -40.43 -5.37 -16.25
C THR A 222 -38.94 -5.07 -16.24
N VAL A 223 -38.25 -5.48 -15.17
CA VAL A 223 -36.80 -5.35 -15.01
C VAL A 223 -36.20 -6.75 -15.06
N THR A 224 -35.36 -7.01 -16.06
CA THR A 224 -34.54 -8.24 -16.10
C THR A 224 -33.08 -7.87 -15.90
N ASN A 225 -32.47 -8.39 -14.84
CA ASN A 225 -31.04 -8.21 -14.59
C ASN A 225 -30.27 -9.21 -15.46
N ARG A 226 -29.30 -8.72 -16.25
CA ARG A 226 -28.33 -9.56 -16.96
C ARG A 226 -26.94 -9.25 -16.43
N THR A 227 -26.18 -10.30 -16.13
CA THR A 227 -24.81 -10.19 -15.64
C THR A 227 -23.84 -10.44 -16.79
N ALA A 228 -22.93 -9.51 -17.03
CA ALA A 228 -21.79 -9.71 -17.91
C ALA A 228 -20.58 -10.12 -17.06
N ALA A 229 -19.86 -11.15 -17.52
CA ALA A 229 -18.60 -11.57 -16.94
C ALA A 229 -17.45 -10.81 -17.62
N TYR A 230 -16.40 -10.49 -16.85
CA TYR A 230 -15.14 -9.99 -17.40
C TYR A 230 -14.56 -10.94 -18.46
N THR A 231 -14.10 -10.37 -19.58
CA THR A 231 -13.52 -11.13 -20.71
C THR A 231 -12.04 -10.85 -20.93
N SER A 232 -11.60 -9.59 -20.79
CA SER A 232 -10.21 -9.15 -21.01
C SER A 232 -10.00 -7.69 -20.58
N GLY A 233 -8.76 -7.31 -20.30
CA GLY A 233 -8.30 -5.94 -20.02
C GLY A 233 -7.02 -5.65 -20.83
N ASN A 234 -6.72 -4.38 -21.06
CA ASN A 234 -5.44 -3.99 -21.65
C ASN A 234 -4.40 -3.88 -20.52
N GLU A 235 -3.22 -4.45 -20.73
CA GLU A 235 -2.03 -4.29 -19.86
C GLU A 235 -1.48 -2.86 -19.92
#